data_AF-A0A2E7P9K0-F1
#
_entry.id   AF-A0A2E7P9K0-F1
#
_cell.length_a   1.000
_cell.length_b   1.000
_cell.length_c   1.000
_cell.angle_alpha   90.00
_cell.angle_beta   90.00
_cell.angle_gamma   90.00
#
_symmetry.space_group_name_H-M   'P 1'
#
loop_
_entity.id
_entity.type
_entity.pdbx_description
1 polymer ?
#
loop_
_entity_poly.entity_id
_entity_poly.type
_entity_poly.pdbx_seq_one_letter_code
_entity_poly.pdbx_strand_id
1 'polypeptide(L)'
;MLLTLLLACTEAQAAPLKLPEFDNGPETRTTVAPVLFVYASQNRDRSVGEQCWDTLISQRDLAIREDNAKPFFVRNLFPLVGAAMGGIAGGWMLKRLASDAAARKWMLPVVAGSGLGGYFAGPGGVAGALVGGGIADKLGKHDRFKKTLPGALAGALVGKALWDAVFPPAVPPAPPSDPDGEIAPETFVRDKTCGPQLLMSHEDSLYRIGYRFNGEEYTVDVPFDPGEAVLLDPTGKAVGPARERVE
;
A
#
# COMPACT_ATOMS: atom_id res chain seq x y z
N MET A 1 -59.89 -1.35 6.03
CA MET A 1 -59.71 -2.75 5.59
C MET A 1 -58.42 -3.23 6.25
N LEU A 2 -58.46 -3.77 7.48
CA LEU A 2 -58.74 -5.20 7.82
C LEU A 2 -57.87 -6.13 6.95
N LEU A 3 -56.91 -6.91 7.45
CA LEU A 3 -57.00 -7.96 8.48
C LEU A 3 -55.58 -8.25 9.03
N THR A 4 -55.19 -8.18 10.31
CA THR A 4 -55.43 -8.98 11.54
C THR A 4 -55.01 -10.47 11.56
N LEU A 5 -54.51 -10.87 12.76
CA LEU A 5 -54.25 -12.19 13.38
C LEU A 5 -52.78 -12.71 13.29
N LEU A 6 -52.07 -13.09 14.36
CA LEU A 6 -52.47 -13.51 15.72
C LEU A 6 -51.38 -13.31 16.79
N LEU A 7 -51.85 -12.81 17.93
CA LEU A 7 -51.25 -12.78 19.27
C LEU A 7 -51.21 -14.20 19.88
N ALA A 8 -50.18 -14.48 20.68
CA ALA A 8 -50.32 -15.35 21.85
C ALA A 8 -49.38 -14.83 22.95
N CYS A 9 -49.92 -13.93 23.78
CA CYS A 9 -49.46 -13.71 25.14
C CYS A 9 -49.88 -14.92 25.96
N THR A 10 -48.94 -15.53 26.67
CA THR A 10 -49.24 -16.39 27.82
C THR A 10 -48.63 -15.76 29.04
N GLU A 11 -49.50 -15.20 29.88
CA GLU A 11 -49.22 -14.92 31.29
C GLU A 11 -48.89 -16.24 31.98
N ALA A 12 -47.72 -16.33 32.60
CA ALA A 12 -47.41 -17.39 33.55
C ALA A 12 -47.23 -16.74 34.93
N GLN A 13 -48.17 -17.07 35.81
CA GLN A 13 -48.23 -16.71 37.22
C GLN A 13 -46.85 -16.65 37.90
N ALA A 14 -46.63 -15.59 38.67
CA ALA A 14 -45.58 -15.54 39.68
C ALA A 14 -45.86 -16.59 40.76
N ALA A 15 -45.27 -17.78 40.61
CA ALA A 15 -45.07 -18.69 41.73
C ALA A 15 -43.96 -18.12 42.63
N PRO A 16 -44.08 -18.18 43.97
CA PRO A 16 -43.00 -17.76 44.85
C PRO A 16 -41.79 -18.65 44.57
N LEU A 17 -40.70 -18.04 44.06
CA LEU A 17 -39.42 -18.73 43.93
C LEU A 17 -38.99 -19.12 45.35
N LYS A 18 -39.17 -20.41 45.68
CA LYS A 18 -38.41 -21.08 46.73
C LYS A 18 -36.94 -20.80 46.42
N LEU A 19 -36.29 -20.04 47.30
CA LEU A 19 -34.84 -19.96 47.33
C LEU A 19 -34.31 -21.41 47.34
N PRO A 20 -33.33 -21.77 46.50
CA PRO A 20 -32.68 -23.05 46.65
C PRO A 20 -32.13 -23.09 48.08
N GLU A 21 -32.63 -24.06 48.84
CA GLU A 21 -32.00 -24.48 50.09
C GLU A 21 -30.56 -24.80 49.72
N PHE A 22 -29.62 -24.04 50.28
CA PHE A 22 -28.21 -24.31 50.10
C PHE A 22 -27.95 -25.68 50.73
N ASP A 23 -28.01 -26.70 49.88
CA ASP A 23 -27.55 -28.03 50.20
C ASP A 23 -26.08 -27.87 50.57
N ASN A 24 -25.78 -28.10 51.85
CA ASN A 24 -24.41 -28.14 52.36
C ASN A 24 -23.74 -29.37 51.74
N GLY A 25 -23.28 -29.23 50.50
CA GLY A 25 -22.36 -30.16 49.88
C GLY A 25 -21.10 -30.28 50.73
N PRO A 26 -20.39 -31.42 50.67
CA PRO A 26 -19.28 -31.69 51.57
C PRO A 26 -18.25 -30.55 51.46
N GLU A 27 -17.91 -29.94 52.60
CA GLU A 27 -16.83 -28.96 52.72
C GLU A 27 -15.59 -29.51 52.01
N THR A 28 -15.34 -29.10 50.77
CA THR A 28 -14.03 -29.22 50.17
C THR A 28 -13.11 -28.35 51.00
N ARG A 29 -12.39 -28.96 51.94
CA ARG A 29 -11.39 -28.28 52.78
C ARG A 29 -10.36 -27.62 51.88
N THR A 30 -10.59 -26.36 51.53
CA THR A 30 -9.58 -25.51 50.89
C THR A 30 -8.56 -25.16 51.95
N THR A 31 -7.30 -25.52 51.71
CA THR A 31 -6.20 -25.28 52.66
C THR A 31 -5.47 -24.02 52.22
N VAL A 32 -5.15 -23.13 53.17
CA VAL A 32 -4.39 -21.90 52.90
C VAL A 32 -2.91 -22.18 53.07
N ALA A 33 -2.09 -21.79 52.09
CA ALA A 33 -0.63 -21.91 52.18
C ALA A 33 0.05 -20.54 51.97
N PRO A 34 1.09 -20.21 52.77
CA PRO A 34 1.85 -18.99 52.57
C PRO A 34 2.68 -19.07 51.29
N VAL A 35 2.71 -17.95 50.55
CA VAL A 35 3.51 -17.82 49.32
C VAL A 35 4.93 -17.40 49.69
N LEU A 36 5.93 -18.17 49.26
CA LEU A 36 7.35 -17.95 49.54
C LEU A 36 7.97 -16.92 48.58
N PHE A 37 7.55 -16.93 47.32
CA PHE A 37 7.99 -15.96 46.31
C PHE A 37 6.98 -15.85 45.18
N VAL A 38 6.99 -14.70 44.50
CA VAL A 38 6.15 -14.40 43.32
C VAL A 38 7.01 -13.71 42.27
N TYR A 39 6.98 -14.20 41.04
CA TYR A 39 7.58 -13.56 39.87
C TYR A 39 6.52 -13.36 38.79
N ALA A 40 6.38 -12.15 38.26
CA ALA A 40 5.55 -11.92 37.07
C ALA A 40 6.36 -12.31 35.81
N SER A 41 5.84 -13.25 35.02
CA SER A 41 6.38 -13.54 33.69
C SER A 41 5.50 -12.88 32.62
N GLN A 42 6.13 -12.12 31.73
CA GLN A 42 5.49 -11.67 30.49
C GLN A 42 5.98 -12.58 29.38
N ASN A 43 5.14 -13.53 28.95
CA ASN A 43 5.36 -14.18 27.67
C ASN A 43 4.91 -13.22 26.56
N ARG A 44 5.81 -12.95 25.61
CA ARG A 44 5.51 -12.19 24.40
C ARG A 44 5.69 -13.09 23.21
N ASP A 45 4.59 -13.54 22.65
CA ASP A 45 4.61 -14.21 21.36
C ASP A 45 4.72 -13.17 20.24
N ARG A 46 5.81 -13.30 19.48
CA ARG A 46 6.04 -12.50 18.27
C ARG A 46 5.69 -13.37 17.08
N SER A 47 4.65 -13.01 16.36
CA SER A 47 4.37 -13.58 15.04
C SER A 47 4.57 -12.53 13.96
N VAL A 48 5.02 -12.97 12.79
CA VAL A 48 5.09 -12.11 11.59
C VAL A 48 3.85 -12.41 10.78
N GLY A 49 3.04 -11.39 10.54
CA GLY A 49 1.85 -11.52 9.70
C GLY A 49 1.71 -10.35 8.74
N GLU A 50 0.90 -10.56 7.72
CA GLU A 50 0.61 -9.55 6.71
C GLU A 50 -0.56 -8.70 7.18
N GLN A 51 -0.32 -7.40 7.39
CA GLN A 51 -1.36 -6.44 7.74
C GLN A 51 -1.41 -5.33 6.70
N CYS A 52 -2.62 -4.84 6.48
CA CYS A 52 -2.85 -3.70 5.60
C CYS A 52 -3.27 -2.49 6.44
N TRP A 53 -2.67 -1.34 6.15
CA TRP A 53 -3.02 -0.08 6.79
C TRP A 53 -3.24 1.01 5.73
N ASP A 54 -4.04 2.01 6.10
CA ASP A 54 -4.30 3.15 5.24
C ASP A 54 -3.08 4.09 5.27
N THR A 55 -2.49 4.35 4.11
CA THR A 55 -1.47 5.39 3.92
C THR A 55 -2.01 6.51 3.07
N LEU A 56 -1.53 7.72 3.32
CA LEU A 56 -1.80 8.88 2.46
C LEU A 56 -0.72 8.91 1.39
N ILE A 57 -1.12 8.74 0.13
CA ILE A 57 -0.22 8.85 -1.02
C ILE A 57 -0.58 10.07 -1.85
N SER A 58 0.41 10.69 -2.49
CA SER A 58 0.16 11.79 -3.42
C SER A 58 -0.62 11.28 -4.64
N GLN A 59 -1.48 12.11 -5.24
CA GLN A 59 -2.13 11.75 -6.52
C GLN A 59 -1.13 11.41 -7.62
N ARG A 60 0.08 11.98 -7.56
CA ARG A 60 1.16 11.67 -8.49
C ARG A 60 1.69 10.26 -8.30
N ASP A 61 1.94 9.83 -7.06
CA ASP A 61 2.38 8.46 -6.78
C ASP A 61 1.31 7.44 -7.15
N LEU A 62 0.03 7.78 -6.92
CA LEU A 62 -1.09 6.96 -7.37
C LEU A 62 -1.07 6.83 -8.91
N ALA A 63 -0.97 7.94 -9.64
CA ALA A 63 -0.90 7.92 -11.09
C ALA A 63 0.30 7.12 -11.62
N ILE A 64 1.47 7.21 -10.97
CA ILE A 64 2.66 6.41 -11.33
C ILE A 64 2.40 4.92 -11.09
N ARG A 65 1.76 4.55 -9.98
CA ARG A 65 1.42 3.15 -9.68
C ARG A 65 0.41 2.59 -10.66
N GLU A 66 -0.67 3.33 -10.93
CA GLU A 66 -1.68 2.95 -11.91
C GLU A 66 -1.07 2.82 -13.31
N ASP A 67 -0.19 3.74 -13.70
CA ASP A 67 0.47 3.67 -15.00
C ASP A 67 1.46 2.49 -15.10
N ASN A 68 2.16 2.17 -14.01
CA ASN A 68 3.02 0.98 -13.94
C ASN A 68 2.26 -0.34 -13.89
N ALA A 69 1.01 -0.34 -13.38
CA ALA A 69 0.14 -1.50 -13.39
C ALA A 69 -0.43 -1.81 -14.78
N LYS A 70 -0.42 -0.84 -15.71
CA LYS A 70 -0.90 -1.05 -17.08
C LYS A 70 0.01 -2.00 -17.86
N PRO A 71 -0.54 -2.82 -18.77
CA PRO A 71 0.26 -3.64 -19.66
C PRO A 71 1.15 -2.76 -20.56
N PHE A 72 2.33 -3.28 -20.90
CA PHE A 72 3.37 -2.56 -21.65
C PHE A 72 2.85 -1.80 -22.88
N PHE A 73 1.97 -2.41 -23.66
CA PHE A 73 1.43 -1.80 -24.88
C PHE A 73 0.55 -0.59 -24.62
N VAL A 74 -0.25 -0.60 -23.54
CA VAL A 74 -1.11 0.53 -23.18
C VAL A 74 -0.24 1.67 -22.65
N ARG A 75 0.74 1.34 -21.78
CA ARG A 75 1.68 2.32 -21.22
C ARG A 75 2.52 3.01 -22.30
N ASN A 76 2.92 2.27 -23.33
CA ASN A 76 3.82 2.78 -24.38
C ASN A 76 3.13 3.03 -25.72
N LEU A 77 1.79 3.06 -25.80
CA LEU A 77 1.08 3.21 -27.07
C LEU A 77 1.52 4.46 -27.83
N PHE A 78 1.40 5.64 -27.21
CA PHE A 78 1.77 6.91 -27.85
C PHE A 78 3.27 7.05 -28.11
N PRO A 79 4.18 6.68 -27.18
CA PRO A 79 5.60 6.61 -27.48
C PRO A 79 5.96 5.69 -28.65
N LEU A 80 5.34 4.51 -28.77
CA LEU A 80 5.58 3.59 -29.88
C LEU A 80 5.05 4.15 -31.21
N VAL A 81 3.89 4.80 -31.21
CA VAL A 81 3.36 5.49 -32.39
C VAL A 81 4.30 6.63 -32.81
N GLY A 82 4.76 7.43 -31.85
CA GLY A 82 5.78 8.46 -32.09
C GLY A 82 7.06 7.89 -32.67
N ALA A 83 7.54 6.75 -32.15
CA ALA A 83 8.74 6.08 -32.65
C ALA A 83 8.58 5.56 -34.08
N ALA A 84 7.45 4.94 -34.38
CA ALA A 84 7.13 4.48 -35.74
C ALA A 84 7.08 5.67 -36.71
N MET A 85 6.39 6.75 -36.34
CA MET A 85 6.32 7.96 -37.16
C MET A 85 7.70 8.60 -37.36
N GLY A 86 8.50 8.69 -36.31
CA GLY A 86 9.86 9.22 -36.36
C GLY A 86 10.75 8.43 -37.33
N GLY A 87 10.73 7.10 -37.24
CA GLY A 87 11.49 6.23 -38.12
C GLY A 87 11.08 6.35 -39.60
N ILE A 88 9.76 6.36 -39.87
CA ILE A 88 9.23 6.55 -41.24
C ILE A 88 9.63 7.92 -41.78
N ALA A 89 9.47 8.98 -40.98
CA ALA A 89 9.83 10.35 -41.35
C ALA A 89 11.32 10.48 -41.65
N GLY A 90 12.19 9.93 -40.80
CA GLY A 90 13.64 9.97 -41.00
C GLY A 90 14.09 9.17 -42.24
N GLY A 91 13.51 7.99 -42.46
CA GLY A 91 13.78 7.19 -43.65
C GLY A 91 13.33 7.88 -44.95
N TRP A 92 12.15 8.52 -44.92
CA TRP A 92 11.65 9.31 -46.06
C TRP A 92 12.52 10.53 -46.33
N MET A 93 12.91 11.27 -45.29
CA MET A 93 13.74 12.46 -45.43
C MET A 93 15.14 12.11 -45.95
N LEU A 94 15.73 11.01 -45.48
CA LEU A 94 17.03 10.53 -45.98
C LEU A 94 16.98 10.18 -47.46
N LYS A 95 15.95 9.44 -47.90
CA LYS A 95 15.77 9.12 -49.33
C LYS A 95 15.62 10.37 -50.20
N ARG A 96 15.08 11.45 -49.65
CA ARG A 96 14.87 12.71 -50.38
C ARG A 96 16.13 13.57 -50.47
N LEU A 97 17.02 13.50 -49.48
CA LEU A 97 18.16 14.41 -49.35
C LEU A 97 19.51 13.76 -49.69
N ALA A 98 19.64 12.43 -49.57
CA ALA A 98 20.89 11.72 -49.81
C ALA A 98 20.93 11.03 -51.19
N SER A 99 22.12 10.80 -51.71
CA SER A 99 22.31 9.93 -52.89
C SER A 99 21.96 8.47 -52.57
N ASP A 100 21.56 7.68 -53.56
CA ASP A 100 21.11 6.29 -53.35
C ASP A 100 22.14 5.41 -52.61
N ALA A 101 23.43 5.61 -52.90
CA ALA A 101 24.51 4.89 -52.22
C ALA A 101 24.62 5.28 -50.74
N ALA A 102 24.46 6.57 -50.43
CA ALA A 102 24.47 7.07 -49.06
C ALA A 102 23.20 6.67 -48.31
N ALA A 103 22.04 6.74 -48.97
CA ALA A 103 20.76 6.33 -48.40
C ALA A 103 20.79 4.86 -47.98
N ARG A 104 21.27 3.95 -48.84
CA ARG A 104 21.36 2.51 -48.48
C ARG A 104 22.28 2.26 -47.28
N LYS A 105 23.42 2.96 -47.18
CA LYS A 105 24.37 2.82 -46.07
C LYS A 105 23.82 3.39 -44.75
N TRP A 106 23.08 4.49 -44.82
CA TRP A 106 22.62 5.23 -43.64
C TRP A 106 21.15 5.04 -43.28
N MET A 107 20.37 4.27 -44.05
CA MET A 107 18.93 4.13 -43.79
C MET A 107 18.63 3.57 -42.41
N LEU A 108 19.25 2.45 -42.04
CA LEU A 108 19.08 1.82 -40.74
C LEU A 108 19.42 2.75 -39.57
N PRO A 109 20.62 3.36 -39.49
CA PRO A 109 20.95 4.24 -38.38
C PRO A 109 20.09 5.50 -38.33
N VAL A 110 19.69 6.06 -39.47
CA VAL A 110 18.81 7.24 -39.49
C VAL A 110 17.39 6.87 -39.04
N VAL A 111 16.82 5.78 -39.54
CA VAL A 111 15.48 5.30 -39.12
C VAL A 111 15.48 4.98 -37.63
N ALA A 112 16.53 4.33 -37.12
CA ALA A 112 16.65 4.06 -35.69
C ALA A 112 16.78 5.35 -34.86
N GLY A 113 17.67 6.27 -35.24
CA GLY A 113 17.87 7.53 -34.52
C GLY A 113 16.63 8.44 -34.55
N SER A 114 15.96 8.51 -35.69
CA SER A 114 14.71 9.26 -35.83
C SER A 114 13.53 8.58 -35.13
N GLY A 115 13.50 7.26 -35.07
CA GLY A 115 12.53 6.52 -34.27
C GLY A 115 12.71 6.77 -32.78
N LEU A 116 13.94 6.79 -32.28
CA LEU A 116 14.22 7.20 -30.89
C LEU A 116 13.79 8.65 -30.65
N GLY A 117 14.10 9.58 -31.56
CA GLY A 117 13.62 10.96 -31.46
C GLY A 117 12.08 11.04 -31.41
N GLY A 118 11.39 10.24 -32.22
CA GLY A 118 9.94 10.15 -32.24
C GLY A 118 9.34 9.55 -30.97
N TYR A 119 10.03 8.62 -30.30
CA TYR A 119 9.60 8.05 -29.02
C TYR A 119 9.45 9.14 -27.95
N PHE A 120 10.41 10.06 -27.86
CA PHE A 120 10.41 11.13 -26.87
C PHE A 120 9.57 12.34 -27.28
N ALA A 121 9.58 12.69 -28.56
CA ALA A 121 8.80 13.81 -29.07
C ALA A 121 7.29 13.50 -29.17
N GLY A 122 6.93 12.21 -29.28
CA GLY A 122 5.57 11.75 -29.51
C GLY A 122 5.08 12.05 -30.95
N PRO A 123 3.89 11.54 -31.31
CA PRO A 123 3.33 11.73 -32.66
C PRO A 123 3.10 13.20 -33.01
N GLY A 124 2.65 14.01 -32.04
CA GLY A 124 2.52 15.46 -32.22
C GLY A 124 3.83 16.16 -32.51
N GLY A 125 4.89 15.81 -31.79
CA GLY A 125 6.23 16.36 -32.02
C GLY A 125 6.79 15.97 -33.39
N VAL A 126 6.60 14.72 -33.83
CA VAL A 126 7.04 14.31 -35.18
C VAL A 126 6.27 15.03 -36.28
N ALA A 127 4.94 15.14 -36.16
CA ALA A 127 4.11 15.87 -37.12
C ALA A 127 4.49 17.35 -37.19
N GLY A 128 4.67 17.98 -36.03
CA GLY A 128 5.14 19.35 -35.91
C GLY A 128 6.51 19.56 -36.53
N ALA A 129 7.44 18.62 -36.34
CA ALA A 129 8.77 18.67 -36.94
C ALA A 129 8.75 18.63 -38.48
N LEU A 130 7.90 17.79 -39.06
CA LEU A 130 7.73 17.71 -40.51
C LEU A 130 7.15 18.99 -41.09
N VAL A 131 6.13 19.58 -40.43
CA VAL A 131 5.51 20.83 -40.87
C VAL A 131 6.48 22.00 -40.72
N GLY A 132 7.08 22.17 -39.53
CA GLY A 132 8.03 23.27 -39.26
C GLY A 132 9.28 23.19 -40.12
N GLY A 133 9.81 21.97 -40.33
CA GLY A 133 10.91 21.72 -41.26
C GLY A 133 10.53 22.03 -42.70
N GLY A 134 9.35 21.60 -43.17
CA GLY A 134 8.87 21.88 -44.52
C GLY A 134 8.65 23.38 -44.82
N ILE A 135 8.15 24.14 -43.84
CA ILE A 135 7.99 25.59 -43.94
C ILE A 135 9.37 26.27 -44.02
N ALA A 136 10.30 25.87 -43.15
CA ALA A 136 11.65 26.44 -43.13
C ALA A 136 12.48 26.07 -44.37
N ASP A 137 12.28 24.87 -44.93
CA ASP A 137 12.92 24.42 -46.17
C ASP A 137 12.50 25.29 -47.37
N LYS A 138 11.22 25.67 -47.44
CA LYS A 138 10.70 26.58 -48.48
C LYS A 138 11.24 28.00 -48.37
N LEU A 139 11.56 28.47 -47.16
CA LEU A 139 12.08 29.81 -46.91
C LEU A 139 13.62 29.89 -47.06
N GLY A 140 14.32 28.75 -47.05
CA GLY A 140 15.77 28.67 -47.12
C GLY A 140 16.35 28.53 -48.53
N LYS A 141 16.39 29.62 -49.32
CA LYS A 141 16.89 29.59 -50.71
C LYS A 141 18.35 29.16 -50.90
N HIS A 142 19.25 29.39 -49.93
CA HIS A 142 20.68 29.11 -50.08
C HIS A 142 21.29 28.15 -49.05
N ASP A 143 20.57 27.77 -48.00
CA ASP A 143 21.11 26.94 -46.90
C ASP A 143 19.99 26.12 -46.25
N ARG A 144 19.41 25.21 -47.04
CA ARG A 144 18.23 24.41 -46.65
C ARG A 144 18.43 23.69 -45.32
N PHE A 145 19.56 22.98 -45.14
CA PHE A 145 19.82 22.25 -43.90
C PHE A 145 19.88 23.14 -42.65
N LYS A 146 20.50 24.32 -42.72
CA LYS A 146 20.67 25.21 -41.56
C LYS A 146 19.37 25.86 -41.09
N LYS A 147 18.36 25.97 -41.97
CA LYS A 147 17.05 26.55 -41.64
C LYS A 147 15.99 25.49 -41.37
N THR A 148 16.05 24.36 -42.05
CA THR A 148 15.13 23.23 -41.86
C THR A 148 15.26 22.60 -40.48
N LEU A 149 16.48 22.47 -39.95
CA LEU A 149 16.70 21.89 -38.62
C LEU A 149 16.06 22.72 -37.47
N PRO A 150 16.31 24.04 -37.34
CA PRO A 150 15.66 24.84 -36.31
C PRO A 150 14.14 24.95 -36.52
N GLY A 151 13.67 25.00 -37.77
CA GLY A 151 12.24 24.97 -38.08
C GLY A 151 11.58 23.67 -37.64
N ALA A 152 12.24 22.52 -37.85
CA ALA A 152 11.77 21.23 -37.39
C ALA A 152 11.78 21.12 -35.86
N LEU A 153 12.80 21.65 -35.18
CA LEU A 153 12.85 21.67 -33.71
C LEU A 153 11.72 22.54 -33.13
N ALA A 154 11.54 23.76 -33.65
CA ALA A 154 10.47 24.64 -33.22
C ALA A 154 9.08 24.01 -33.49
N GLY A 155 8.89 23.45 -34.69
CA GLY A 155 7.68 22.72 -35.04
C GLY A 155 7.44 21.52 -34.12
N ALA A 156 8.49 20.78 -33.74
CA ALA A 156 8.37 19.64 -32.83
C ALA A 156 7.89 20.05 -31.44
N LEU A 157 8.41 21.14 -30.90
CA LEU A 157 7.99 21.65 -29.59
C LEU A 157 6.53 22.10 -29.62
N VAL A 158 6.13 22.86 -30.64
CA VAL A 158 4.74 23.32 -30.80
C VAL A 158 3.79 22.14 -31.02
N GLY A 159 4.16 21.20 -31.89
CA GLY A 159 3.38 20.01 -32.16
C GLY A 159 3.23 19.10 -30.94
N LYS A 160 4.30 18.97 -30.14
CA LYS A 160 4.25 18.26 -28.85
C LYS A 160 3.34 18.96 -27.85
N ALA A 161 3.48 20.28 -27.68
CA ALA A 161 2.63 21.04 -26.76
C ALA A 161 1.14 20.96 -27.13
N LEU A 162 0.82 21.06 -28.43
CA LEU A 162 -0.55 20.87 -28.93
C LEU A 162 -1.05 19.45 -28.66
N TRP A 163 -0.21 18.44 -28.88
CA TRP A 163 -0.57 17.06 -28.61
C TRP A 163 -0.81 16.79 -27.13
N ASP A 164 0.07 17.27 -26.26
CA ASP A 164 -0.06 17.12 -24.81
C ASP A 164 -1.28 17.90 -24.27
N ALA A 165 -1.73 18.96 -24.96
CA ALA A 165 -2.97 19.66 -24.63
C ALA A 165 -4.24 18.87 -25.00
N VAL A 166 -4.21 18.11 -26.11
CA VAL A 166 -5.35 17.28 -26.55
C VAL A 166 -5.34 15.91 -25.85
N PHE A 167 -4.16 15.36 -25.61
CA PHE A 167 -3.92 14.06 -25.01
C PHE A 167 -2.95 14.23 -23.83
N PRO A 168 -3.46 14.60 -22.64
CA PRO A 168 -2.62 14.85 -21.48
C PRO A 168 -1.83 13.59 -21.07
N PRO A 169 -0.60 13.76 -20.56
CA PRO A 169 0.21 12.64 -20.11
C PRO A 169 -0.47 11.93 -18.92
N ALA A 170 -0.33 10.61 -18.88
CA ALA A 170 -0.91 9.79 -17.81
C ALA A 170 -0.30 10.07 -16.43
N VAL A 171 0.96 10.52 -16.40
CA VAL A 171 1.65 10.93 -15.17
C VAL A 171 1.90 12.44 -15.25
N PRO A 172 1.44 13.22 -14.26
CA PRO A 172 1.69 14.66 -14.25
C PRO A 172 3.20 14.94 -14.10
N PRO A 173 3.70 16.01 -14.75
CA PRO A 173 5.10 16.41 -14.66
C PRO A 173 5.51 16.69 -13.21
N ALA A 174 6.81 16.59 -12.94
CA ALA A 174 7.31 16.90 -11.60
C ALA A 174 7.02 18.36 -11.24
N PRO A 175 6.61 18.64 -9.98
CA PRO A 175 6.52 20.02 -9.53
C PRO A 175 7.90 20.68 -9.66
N PRO A 176 7.93 21.98 -10.00
CA PRO A 176 9.18 22.72 -10.11
C PRO A 176 9.94 22.66 -8.78
N SER A 177 11.25 22.40 -8.84
CA SER A 177 12.14 22.31 -7.69
C SER A 177 12.72 23.67 -7.27
N ASP A 178 12.04 24.77 -7.62
CA ASP A 178 12.52 26.12 -7.31
C ASP A 178 12.37 26.42 -5.80
N PRO A 179 13.44 26.89 -5.13
CA PRO A 179 13.40 27.20 -3.69
C PRO A 179 12.50 28.41 -3.36
N ASP A 180 12.18 29.23 -4.36
CA ASP A 180 11.30 30.39 -4.26
C ASP A 180 9.90 30.14 -4.88
N GLY A 181 9.64 28.92 -5.36
CA GLY A 181 8.37 28.53 -5.94
C GLY A 181 7.34 28.22 -4.86
N GLU A 182 6.11 28.73 -4.99
CA GLU A 182 4.97 28.22 -4.21
C GLU A 182 4.92 26.69 -4.36
N ILE A 183 5.01 25.99 -3.24
CA ILE A 183 4.80 24.55 -3.19
C ILE A 183 3.39 24.30 -3.70
N ALA A 184 3.28 23.73 -4.91
CA ALA A 184 1.99 23.41 -5.49
C ALA A 184 1.22 22.49 -4.49
N PRO A 185 -0.06 22.77 -4.20
CA PRO A 185 -0.82 21.98 -3.23
C PRO A 185 -0.95 20.55 -3.73
N GLU A 186 -0.22 19.62 -3.10
CA GLU A 186 -0.35 18.20 -3.39
C GLU A 186 -1.64 17.66 -2.79
N THR A 187 -2.44 17.00 -3.61
CA THR A 187 -3.66 16.31 -3.18
C THR A 187 -3.30 14.90 -2.73
N PHE A 188 -3.66 14.57 -1.49
CA PHE A 188 -3.43 13.25 -0.91
C PHE A 188 -4.68 12.38 -1.02
N VAL A 189 -4.49 11.13 -1.42
CA VAL A 189 -5.55 10.10 -1.50
C VAL A 189 -5.20 9.00 -0.50
N ARG A 190 -6.22 8.45 0.17
CA ARG A 190 -6.05 7.27 1.04
C ARG A 190 -5.88 6.03 0.16
N ASP A 191 -4.75 5.34 0.33
CA ASP A 191 -4.45 4.06 -0.32
C ASP A 191 -4.21 2.99 0.75
N LYS A 192 -4.49 1.73 0.39
CA LYS A 192 -4.34 0.59 1.30
C LYS A 192 -3.04 -0.13 0.99
N THR A 193 -2.04 0.06 1.82
CA THR A 193 -0.74 -0.61 1.71
C THR A 193 -0.69 -1.82 2.63
N CYS A 194 -0.32 -2.97 2.08
CA CYS A 194 -0.12 -4.21 2.84
C CYS A 194 1.37 -4.52 2.95
N GLY A 195 1.80 -5.01 4.12
CA GLY A 195 3.18 -5.41 4.35
C GLY A 195 3.35 -6.30 5.57
N PRO A 196 4.51 -6.95 5.71
CA PRO A 196 4.83 -7.75 6.88
C PRO A 196 4.98 -6.83 8.08
N GLN A 197 4.18 -7.09 9.12
CA GLN A 197 4.24 -6.41 10.40
C GLN A 197 4.48 -7.43 11.51
N LEU A 198 5.17 -6.97 12.55
CA LEU A 198 5.31 -7.75 13.79
C LEU A 198 3.99 -7.67 14.54
N LEU A 199 3.24 -8.77 14.54
CA LEU A 199 2.08 -8.95 15.39
C LEU A 199 2.59 -9.27 16.80
N MET A 200 2.31 -8.37 17.73
CA MET A 200 2.51 -8.65 19.15
C MET A 200 1.21 -9.23 19.69
N SER A 201 1.21 -10.51 20.03
CA SER A 201 0.16 -11.06 20.89
C SER A 201 0.57 -10.80 22.33
N HIS A 202 -0.28 -10.14 23.10
CA HIS A 202 -0.10 -10.05 24.54
C HIS A 202 -0.73 -11.32 25.12
N GLU A 203 0.08 -12.31 25.52
CA GLU A 203 -0.43 -13.36 26.41
C GLU A 203 -0.69 -12.74 27.78
N ASP A 204 -1.70 -13.24 28.48
CA ASP A 204 -2.02 -12.84 29.85
C ASP A 204 -0.77 -13.02 30.73
N SER A 205 -0.49 -12.02 31.58
CA SER A 205 0.63 -12.09 32.52
C SER A 205 0.41 -13.23 33.51
N LEU A 206 1.27 -14.24 33.49
CA LEU A 206 1.27 -15.33 34.47
C LEU A 206 2.17 -14.95 35.66
N TYR A 207 1.74 -15.32 36.86
CA TYR A 207 2.54 -15.20 38.07
C TYR A 207 3.11 -16.57 38.43
N ARG A 208 4.44 -16.69 38.49
CA ARG A 208 5.11 -17.86 39.03
C ARG A 208 5.19 -17.76 40.55
N ILE A 209 4.58 -18.70 41.25
CA ILE A 209 4.51 -18.70 42.71
C ILE A 209 5.21 -19.93 43.28
N GLY A 210 5.91 -19.74 44.39
CA GLY A 210 6.42 -20.82 45.24
C GLY A 210 5.62 -20.90 46.53
N TYR A 211 5.15 -22.07 46.94
CA TYR A 211 4.46 -22.27 48.22
C TYR A 211 4.82 -23.63 48.81
N ARG A 212 4.59 -23.80 50.12
CA ARG A 212 4.85 -25.06 50.82
C ARG A 212 3.53 -25.76 51.18
N PHE A 213 3.40 -27.02 50.79
CA PHE A 213 2.25 -27.86 51.12
C PHE A 213 2.74 -29.23 51.59
N ASN A 214 2.21 -29.73 52.71
CA ASN A 214 2.64 -31.01 53.32
C ASN A 214 4.16 -31.17 53.53
N GLY A 215 4.88 -30.07 53.76
CA GLY A 215 6.34 -30.08 53.98
C GLY A 215 7.17 -30.07 52.69
N GLU A 216 6.54 -30.09 51.52
CA GLU A 216 7.18 -30.01 50.21
C GLU A 216 6.96 -28.63 49.56
N GLU A 217 7.96 -28.15 48.83
CA GLU A 217 7.89 -26.88 48.10
C GLU A 217 7.43 -27.11 46.66
N TYR A 218 6.40 -26.38 46.25
CA TYR A 218 5.80 -26.45 44.93
C TYR A 218 5.97 -25.12 44.21
N THR A 219 6.29 -25.18 42.92
CA THR A 219 6.37 -24.00 42.04
C THR A 219 5.36 -24.15 40.91
N VAL A 220 4.47 -23.17 40.74
CA VAL A 220 3.41 -23.21 39.72
C VAL A 220 3.18 -21.83 39.10
N ASP A 221 2.75 -21.79 37.85
CA ASP A 221 2.35 -20.58 37.14
C ASP A 221 0.82 -20.40 37.26
N VAL A 222 0.36 -19.26 37.77
CA VAL A 222 -1.06 -18.93 37.98
C VAL A 222 -1.47 -17.65 37.22
N PRO A 223 -2.72 -17.55 36.72
CA PRO A 223 -3.21 -16.39 35.97
C PRO A 223 -3.74 -15.26 36.86
N PHE A 224 -3.49 -15.31 38.17
CA PHE A 224 -3.98 -14.34 39.14
C PHE A 224 -2.86 -13.92 40.08
N ASP A 225 -2.93 -12.70 40.61
CA ASP A 225 -2.02 -12.25 41.67
C ASP A 225 -2.32 -13.02 42.97
N PRO A 226 -1.38 -13.84 43.47
CA PRO A 226 -1.62 -14.68 44.64
C PRO A 226 -1.61 -13.90 45.97
N GLY A 227 -1.08 -12.67 46.02
CA GLY A 227 -0.89 -11.95 47.29
C GLY A 227 0.05 -12.68 48.28
N GLU A 228 -0.26 -12.58 49.59
CA GLU A 228 0.56 -13.15 50.69
C GLU A 228 0.32 -14.67 50.89
N ALA A 229 -0.84 -15.19 50.48
CA ALA A 229 -1.23 -16.59 50.66
C ALA A 229 -2.15 -17.09 49.54
N VAL A 230 -2.09 -18.39 49.23
CA VAL A 230 -2.83 -19.02 48.14
C VAL A 230 -3.80 -20.08 48.67
N LEU A 231 -5.00 -20.15 48.08
CA LEU A 231 -5.97 -21.22 48.33
C LEU A 231 -5.57 -22.46 47.53
N LEU A 232 -5.41 -23.57 48.22
CA LEU A 232 -5.11 -24.87 47.64
C LEU A 232 -6.35 -25.76 47.68
N ASP A 233 -6.55 -26.52 46.60
CA ASP A 233 -7.51 -27.62 46.58
C ASP A 233 -6.98 -28.83 47.37
N PRO A 234 -7.79 -29.90 47.56
CA PRO A 234 -7.35 -31.10 48.28
C PRO A 234 -6.17 -31.83 47.64
N THR A 235 -5.84 -31.52 46.38
CA THR A 235 -4.68 -32.07 45.66
C THR A 235 -3.43 -31.20 45.78
N GLY A 236 -3.53 -30.08 46.50
CA GLY A 236 -2.45 -29.12 46.67
C GLY A 236 -2.34 -28.11 45.54
N LYS A 237 -3.27 -28.05 44.58
CA LYS A 237 -3.20 -27.12 43.45
C LYS A 237 -3.76 -25.75 43.84
N ALA A 238 -3.05 -24.69 43.46
CA ALA A 238 -3.50 -23.32 43.61
C ALA A 238 -4.78 -23.05 42.79
N VAL A 239 -5.87 -22.70 43.47
CA VAL A 239 -7.19 -22.45 42.86
C VAL A 239 -7.64 -20.98 42.95
N GLY A 240 -6.99 -20.16 43.78
CA GLY A 240 -7.27 -18.73 43.88
C GLY A 240 -6.46 -18.04 44.97
N PRO A 241 -6.52 -16.70 45.06
CA PRO A 241 -5.87 -15.95 46.13
C PRO A 241 -6.57 -16.20 47.46
N ALA A 242 -5.81 -16.39 48.54
CA ALA A 242 -6.39 -16.41 49.88
C ALA A 242 -6.71 -14.96 50.28
N ARG A 243 -7.99 -14.62 50.34
CA ARG A 243 -8.43 -13.26 50.74
C ARG A 243 -8.23 -12.95 52.23
N GLU A 244 -7.63 -13.88 52.98
CA GLU A 244 -7.34 -13.74 54.40
C GLU A 244 -5.84 -13.68 54.64
N ARG A 245 -5.45 -12.72 55.49
CA ARG A 245 -4.07 -12.51 55.94
C ARG A 245 -3.73 -13.63 56.93
N VAL A 246 -2.66 -14.38 56.67
CA VAL A 246 -2.18 -15.41 57.61
C VAL A 246 -1.33 -14.70 58.66
N GLU A 247 -1.85 -14.58 59.89
CA GLU A 247 -1.09 -14.10 61.07
C GLU A 247 -0.25 -15.22 61.70
#